data_AF-A0A4U7B432-F1
#
_entry.id   AF-A0A4U7B432-F1
#
_cell.length_a   1.000
_cell.length_b   1.000
_cell.length_c   1.000
_cell.angle_alpha   90.00
_cell.angle_beta   90.00
_cell.angle_gamma   90.00
#
_symmetry.space_group_name_H-M   'P 1'
#
loop_
_entity.id
_entity.type
_entity.pdbx_description
1 polymer ?
#
loop_
_entity_poly.entity_id
_entity_poly.type
_entity_poly.pdbx_seq_one_letter_code
_entity_poly.pdbx_strand_id
1 'polypeptide(L)'
;MRGKRSKQYRKLMHQYSLAFNFREPYQVLLDAEIIQDTTRFKMDLPHLLSRTLHGQVKPMITQCCIRHLYLSTTEDKAEKSAWIETAKGCERRRCGHHELEEPLSAEECMMSVVDPKGSGTNKHRYIVACQDSGLRKKLRAVPGVPLVYVQRSVMVMEPMGQKSEEVKEGLEADKVRAGVKRGKGGGEKRKREGSEDLDEDEVDEDVDGEVKVEEPKKKRKRGPKAPNPLSVKKTVKKEDQRGPKAAMPDRIEKQIRAAREEAKREKAQRANGAA
;
A
#
# COMPACT_ATOMS: atom_id res chain seq x y z
N MET A 1 -18.07 -12.70 3.47
CA MET A 1 -17.66 -11.61 4.39
C MET A 1 -16.13 -11.49 4.56
N ARG A 2 -15.41 -12.58 4.86
CA ARG A 2 -13.94 -12.60 5.05
C ARG A 2 -13.13 -12.12 3.83
N GLY A 3 -13.49 -12.54 2.61
CA GLY A 3 -12.78 -12.13 1.38
C GLY A 3 -12.90 -10.64 1.04
N LYS A 4 -14.08 -10.04 1.31
CA LYS A 4 -14.31 -8.59 1.10
C LYS A 4 -13.39 -7.77 2.01
N ARG A 5 -13.31 -8.14 3.30
CA ARG A 5 -12.41 -7.48 4.28
C ARG A 5 -10.93 -7.65 3.92
N SER A 6 -10.50 -8.85 3.53
CA SER A 6 -9.11 -9.07 3.10
C SER A 6 -8.73 -8.19 1.89
N LYS A 7 -9.61 -8.06 0.90
CA LYS A 7 -9.38 -7.16 -0.24
C LYS A 7 -9.28 -5.69 0.21
N GLN A 8 -10.13 -5.28 1.13
CA GLN A 8 -10.11 -3.93 1.70
C GLN A 8 -8.81 -3.67 2.47
N TYR A 9 -8.36 -4.58 3.34
CA TYR A 9 -7.12 -4.42 4.10
C TYR A 9 -5.89 -4.44 3.22
N ARG A 10 -5.86 -5.29 2.18
CA ARG A 10 -4.77 -5.27 1.18
C ARG A 10 -4.69 -3.92 0.48
N LYS A 11 -5.83 -3.35 0.07
CA LYS A 11 -5.89 -2.02 -0.54
C LYS A 11 -5.41 -0.94 0.43
N LEU A 12 -5.84 -1.03 1.69
CA LEU A 12 -5.50 -0.08 2.75
C LEU A 12 -3.99 -0.08 3.06
N MET A 13 -3.41 -1.26 3.27
CA MET A 13 -1.96 -1.40 3.49
C MET A 13 -1.15 -0.94 2.28
N HIS A 14 -1.64 -1.19 1.06
CA HIS A 14 -1.00 -0.65 -0.14
C HIS A 14 -1.03 0.88 -0.17
N GLN A 15 -2.12 1.52 0.25
CA GLN A 15 -2.18 2.98 0.38
C GLN A 15 -1.17 3.51 1.40
N TYR A 16 -1.03 2.84 2.55
CA TYR A 16 0.00 3.17 3.53
C TYR A 16 1.43 2.99 2.98
N SER A 17 1.68 1.94 2.19
CA SER A 17 2.98 1.74 1.54
C SER A 17 3.32 2.86 0.55
N LEU A 18 2.34 3.37 -0.21
CA LEU A 18 2.54 4.41 -1.23
C LEU A 18 2.70 5.81 -0.64
N ALA A 19 1.97 6.12 0.43
CA ALA A 19 1.95 7.44 1.05
C ALA A 19 3.03 7.59 2.13
N PHE A 20 3.22 6.58 2.98
CA PHE A 20 4.07 6.64 4.17
C PHE A 20 5.27 5.68 4.14
N ASN A 21 5.51 5.03 2.99
CA ASN A 21 6.68 4.19 2.74
C ASN A 21 6.82 2.99 3.71
N PHE A 22 5.69 2.40 4.13
CA PHE A 22 5.68 1.16 4.91
C PHE A 22 6.30 0.00 4.12
N ARG A 23 7.15 -0.80 4.78
CA ARG A 23 7.84 -1.96 4.20
C ARG A 23 7.75 -3.14 5.15
N GLU A 24 7.81 -4.33 4.57
CA GLU A 24 7.90 -5.58 5.33
C GLU A 24 9.32 -5.78 5.88
N PRO A 25 9.47 -6.38 7.07
CA PRO A 25 8.43 -6.83 7.99
C PRO A 25 7.76 -5.67 8.74
N TYR A 26 6.42 -5.67 8.82
CA TYR A 26 5.66 -4.63 9.48
C TYR A 26 5.88 -4.67 10.99
N GLN A 27 6.25 -3.53 11.54
CA GLN A 27 6.52 -3.34 12.95
C GLN A 27 5.22 -3.00 13.69
N VAL A 28 4.71 -3.94 14.50
CA VAL A 28 3.42 -3.77 15.21
C VAL A 28 3.68 -3.59 16.70
N LEU A 29 3.34 -2.43 17.26
CA LEU A 29 3.33 -2.20 18.70
C LEU A 29 2.04 -2.73 19.31
N LEU A 30 2.17 -3.60 20.30
CA LEU A 30 1.08 -4.20 21.05
C LEU A 30 0.92 -3.51 22.40
N ASP A 31 -0.32 -3.24 22.75
CA ASP A 31 -0.70 -2.76 24.07
C ASP A 31 -0.92 -3.93 25.07
N ALA A 32 -1.05 -3.62 26.37
CA ALA A 32 -1.37 -4.61 27.40
C ALA A 32 -2.78 -5.19 27.20
N GLU A 33 -3.77 -4.35 26.91
CA GLU A 33 -5.17 -4.77 26.77
C GLU A 33 -5.38 -5.70 25.58
N ILE A 34 -4.71 -5.44 24.44
CA ILE A 34 -4.83 -6.29 23.26
C ILE A 34 -4.31 -7.70 23.55
N ILE A 35 -3.26 -7.83 24.37
CA ILE A 35 -2.70 -9.13 24.77
C ILE A 35 -3.68 -9.85 25.68
N GLN A 36 -4.27 -9.17 26.66
CA GLN A 36 -5.30 -9.75 27.53
C GLN A 36 -6.49 -10.28 26.71
N ASP A 37 -7.01 -9.47 25.78
CA ASP A 37 -8.13 -9.86 24.92
C ASP A 37 -7.77 -11.03 24.00
N THR A 38 -6.59 -11.02 23.38
CA THR A 38 -6.18 -12.10 22.47
C THR A 38 -5.99 -13.43 23.18
N THR A 39 -5.44 -13.45 24.39
CA THR A 39 -5.34 -14.67 25.20
C THR A 39 -6.72 -15.12 25.68
N ARG A 40 -7.60 -14.20 26.09
CA ARG A 40 -8.99 -14.52 26.47
C ARG A 40 -9.75 -15.23 25.35
N PHE A 41 -9.55 -14.78 24.10
CA PHE A 41 -10.14 -15.39 22.91
C PHE A 41 -9.28 -16.53 22.31
N LYS A 42 -8.18 -16.92 22.95
CA LYS A 42 -7.22 -17.96 22.50
C LYS A 42 -6.77 -17.75 21.05
N MET A 43 -6.45 -16.51 20.71
CA MET A 43 -6.02 -16.12 19.36
C MET A 43 -4.50 -16.19 19.23
N ASP A 44 -4.03 -16.76 18.13
CA ASP A 44 -2.62 -16.69 17.75
C ASP A 44 -2.29 -15.31 17.16
N LEU A 45 -1.64 -14.47 17.97
CA LEU A 45 -1.33 -13.07 17.66
C LEU A 45 -0.48 -12.91 16.38
N PRO A 46 0.74 -13.50 16.27
CA PRO A 46 1.56 -13.38 15.06
C PRO A 46 0.84 -13.83 13.78
N HIS A 47 0.17 -14.98 13.82
CA HIS A 47 -0.54 -15.50 12.65
C HIS A 47 -1.70 -14.60 12.22
N LEU A 48 -2.47 -14.10 13.19
CA LEU A 48 -3.62 -13.25 12.92
C LEU A 48 -3.19 -11.86 12.41
N LEU A 49 -2.11 -11.31 12.96
CA LEU A 49 -1.51 -10.06 12.48
C LEU A 49 -1.02 -10.21 11.04
N SER A 50 -0.28 -11.28 10.72
CA SER A 50 0.17 -11.53 9.35
C SER A 50 -1.00 -11.64 8.37
N ARG A 51 -2.07 -12.33 8.79
CA ARG A 51 -3.26 -12.50 7.97
C ARG A 51 -4.07 -11.22 7.75
N THR A 52 -4.09 -10.31 8.73
CA THR A 52 -4.81 -9.03 8.63
C THR A 52 -4.02 -7.98 7.86
N LEU A 53 -2.70 -7.92 8.08
CA LEU A 53 -1.78 -6.98 7.43
C LEU A 53 -1.33 -7.43 6.03
N HIS A 54 -1.52 -8.70 5.68
CA HIS A 54 -1.12 -9.27 4.40
C HIS A 54 0.38 -9.15 4.10
N GLY A 55 1.21 -9.37 5.11
CA GLY A 55 2.67 -9.39 4.98
C GLY A 55 3.34 -10.02 6.19
N GLN A 56 4.67 -10.02 6.19
CA GLN A 56 5.43 -10.42 7.37
C GLN A 56 5.31 -9.38 8.47
N VAL A 57 5.16 -9.83 9.71
CA VAL A 57 4.93 -8.95 10.86
C VAL A 57 5.94 -9.24 11.96
N LYS A 58 6.34 -8.18 12.64
CA LYS A 58 7.23 -8.18 13.78
C LYS A 58 6.48 -7.59 14.97
N PRO A 59 5.78 -8.43 15.76
CA PRO A 59 5.05 -7.96 16.94
C PRO A 59 6.05 -7.51 18.01
N MET A 60 5.82 -6.32 18.54
CA MET A 60 6.64 -5.67 19.54
C MET A 60 5.79 -5.20 20.71
N ILE A 61 6.33 -5.28 21.92
CA ILE A 61 5.72 -4.75 23.14
C ILE A 61 6.65 -3.74 23.79
N THR A 62 6.10 -2.63 24.28
CA THR A 62 6.88 -1.63 25.02
C THR A 62 7.19 -2.10 26.44
N GLN A 63 8.26 -1.56 27.03
CA GLN A 63 8.62 -1.89 28.42
C GLN A 63 7.54 -1.45 29.43
N CYS A 64 6.82 -0.36 29.19
CA CYS A 64 5.73 0.08 30.06
C CYS A 64 4.52 -0.85 29.96
N CYS A 65 4.10 -1.23 28.74
CA CYS A 65 2.95 -2.12 28.55
C CYS A 65 3.18 -3.50 29.19
N ILE A 66 4.39 -4.06 29.10
CA ILE A 66 4.67 -5.34 29.78
C ILE A 66 4.74 -5.18 31.31
N ARG A 67 5.19 -4.03 31.84
CA ARG A 67 5.13 -3.74 33.28
C ARG A 67 3.67 -3.66 33.76
N HIS A 68 2.78 -3.05 32.98
CA HIS A 68 1.34 -3.06 33.27
C HIS A 68 0.78 -4.48 33.37
N LEU A 69 1.20 -5.39 32.49
CA LEU A 69 0.83 -6.82 32.58
C LEU A 69 1.36 -7.51 33.85
N TYR A 70 2.53 -7.11 34.36
CA TYR A 70 3.05 -7.64 35.62
C TYR A 70 2.32 -7.07 36.84
N LEU A 71 1.96 -5.79 36.80
CA LEU A 71 1.27 -5.11 37.88
C LEU A 71 -0.23 -5.41 37.93
N SER A 72 -0.84 -5.90 36.84
CA SER A 72 -2.27 -6.22 36.81
C SER A 72 -2.62 -7.23 37.90
N THR A 73 -3.53 -6.84 38.80
CA THR A 73 -3.97 -7.61 39.98
C THR A 73 -5.17 -8.50 39.66
N THR A 74 -5.14 -9.21 38.54
CA THR A 74 -6.22 -10.15 38.22
C THR A 74 -6.13 -11.38 39.13
N GLU A 75 -7.29 -11.84 39.61
CA GLU A 75 -7.40 -12.95 40.58
C GLU A 75 -6.92 -14.28 39.98
N ASP A 76 -7.11 -14.46 38.68
CA ASP A 76 -6.74 -15.66 37.93
C ASP A 76 -5.25 -15.63 37.54
N LYS A 77 -4.41 -16.18 38.41
CA LYS A 77 -2.95 -16.34 38.19
C LYS A 77 -2.62 -17.09 36.89
N ALA A 78 -3.48 -18.04 36.49
CA ALA A 78 -3.29 -18.82 35.26
C ALA A 78 -3.43 -17.96 34.00
N GLU A 79 -4.47 -17.11 33.92
CA GLU A 79 -4.66 -16.20 32.79
C GLU A 79 -3.52 -15.18 32.72
N LYS A 80 -3.10 -14.66 33.87
CA LYS A 80 -1.95 -13.75 33.96
C LYS A 80 -0.66 -14.39 33.44
N SER A 81 -0.39 -15.65 33.78
CA SER A 81 0.78 -16.35 33.25
C SER A 81 0.73 -16.52 31.73
N ALA A 82 -0.44 -16.81 31.17
CA ALA A 82 -0.63 -16.95 29.73
C ALA A 82 -0.44 -15.60 28.99
N TRP A 83 -0.91 -14.49 29.55
CA TRP A 83 -0.64 -13.14 29.02
C TRP A 83 0.85 -12.84 28.97
N ILE A 84 1.55 -13.13 30.06
CA ILE A 84 2.98 -12.87 30.19
C ILE A 84 3.79 -13.75 29.23
N GLU A 85 3.43 -15.02 29.07
CA GLU A 85 4.07 -15.92 28.11
C GLU A 85 3.90 -15.42 26.67
N THR A 86 2.68 -15.02 26.31
CA THR A 86 2.37 -14.42 25.00
C THR A 86 3.17 -13.13 24.78
N ALA A 87 3.26 -12.27 25.79
CA ALA A 87 4.04 -11.03 25.75
C ALA A 87 5.54 -11.29 25.62
N LYS A 88 6.08 -12.32 26.28
CA LYS A 88 7.50 -12.73 26.18
C LYS A 88 7.86 -13.26 24.81
N GLY A 89 6.90 -13.83 24.08
CA GLY A 89 7.09 -14.24 22.67
C GLY A 89 7.21 -13.06 21.69
N CYS A 90 6.84 -11.85 22.10
CA CYS A 90 6.95 -10.64 21.27
C CYS A 90 8.30 -9.95 21.47
N GLU A 91 8.78 -9.23 20.45
CA GLU A 91 10.03 -8.46 20.58
C GLU A 91 9.85 -7.27 21.53
N ARG A 92 10.88 -6.97 22.32
CA ARG A 92 10.78 -5.93 23.35
C ARG A 92 11.30 -4.59 22.84
N ARG A 93 10.44 -3.57 22.82
CA ARG A 93 10.78 -2.19 22.50
C ARG A 93 11.12 -1.42 23.76
N ARG A 94 12.35 -0.90 23.84
CA ARG A 94 12.78 0.02 24.89
C ARG A 94 12.15 1.39 24.65
N CYS A 95 11.33 1.85 25.59
CA CYS A 95 10.60 3.13 25.51
C CYS A 95 11.29 4.28 26.27
N GLY A 96 12.43 4.05 26.93
CA GLY A 96 13.14 5.09 27.71
C GLY A 96 12.59 5.29 29.12
N HIS A 97 11.29 5.07 29.36
CA HIS A 97 10.66 5.30 30.68
C HIS A 97 10.79 4.14 31.69
N HIS A 98 11.74 3.25 31.45
CA HIS A 98 11.95 2.06 32.28
C HIS A 98 12.46 2.39 33.69
N GLU A 99 13.10 3.54 33.87
CA GLU A 99 13.69 4.00 35.14
C GLU A 99 12.65 4.57 36.11
N LEU A 100 11.44 4.90 35.64
CA LEU A 100 10.38 5.39 36.52
C LEU A 100 9.86 4.26 37.43
N GLU A 101 9.63 4.58 38.71
CA GLU A 101 9.14 3.63 39.71
C GLU A 101 7.79 3.03 39.33
N GLU A 102 6.92 3.86 38.74
CA GLU A 102 5.66 3.43 38.14
C GLU A 102 5.73 3.54 36.60
N PRO A 103 5.19 2.55 35.86
CA PRO A 103 5.11 2.67 34.42
C PRO A 103 4.13 3.77 34.03
N LEU A 104 4.52 4.65 33.09
CA LEU A 104 3.57 5.57 32.45
C LEU A 104 2.38 4.82 31.89
N SER A 105 1.24 5.52 31.80
CA SER A 105 0.06 4.98 31.15
C SER A 105 0.39 4.45 29.74
N ALA A 106 -0.34 3.43 29.31
CA ALA A 106 -0.19 2.88 27.97
C ALA A 106 -0.33 3.96 26.90
N GLU A 107 -1.22 4.93 27.12
CA GLU A 107 -1.43 6.05 26.20
C GLU A 107 -0.19 6.91 26.02
N GLU A 108 0.38 7.40 27.12
CA GLU A 108 1.55 8.29 27.10
C GLU A 108 2.80 7.58 26.58
N CYS A 109 2.99 6.31 26.96
CA CYS A 109 4.10 5.51 26.46
C CYS A 109 4.00 5.26 24.94
N MET A 110 2.81 4.96 24.42
CA MET A 110 2.64 4.68 23.00
C MET A 110 2.79 5.95 22.17
N MET A 111 2.29 7.09 22.66
CA MET A 111 2.49 8.39 22.02
C MET A 111 3.93 8.82 21.96
N SER A 112 4.66 8.72 23.06
CA SER A 112 6.09 9.06 23.10
C SER A 112 6.92 8.16 22.19
N VAL A 113 6.52 6.90 21.98
CA VAL A 113 7.23 5.98 21.05
C VAL A 113 6.89 6.27 19.58
N VAL A 114 5.63 6.59 19.27
CA VAL A 114 5.16 6.86 17.90
C VAL A 114 5.55 8.26 17.44
N ASP A 115 5.39 9.26 18.31
CA ASP A 115 5.73 10.65 18.08
C ASP A 115 6.62 11.21 19.21
N PRO A 116 7.93 10.87 19.21
CA PRO A 116 8.85 11.32 20.26
C PRO A 116 9.12 12.83 20.25
N LYS A 117 8.72 13.56 19.20
CA LYS A 117 9.06 14.99 19.03
C LYS A 117 7.84 15.89 18.88
N GLY A 118 6.61 15.36 19.01
CA GLY A 118 5.40 16.11 18.67
C GLY A 118 5.38 16.57 17.20
N SER A 119 6.15 15.91 16.34
CA SER A 119 6.33 16.28 14.94
C SER A 119 5.08 15.94 14.11
N GLY A 120 4.12 15.22 14.68
CA GLY A 120 2.95 14.74 13.96
C GLY A 120 3.34 13.78 12.83
N THR A 121 4.46 13.08 12.92
CA THR A 121 4.89 12.12 11.89
C THR A 121 5.42 10.82 12.51
N ASN A 122 4.98 9.69 11.98
CA ASN A 122 5.41 8.37 12.40
C ASN A 122 6.78 8.01 11.80
N LYS A 123 7.88 8.50 12.39
CA LYS A 123 9.25 8.32 11.89
C LYS A 123 9.63 6.84 11.69
N HIS A 124 9.22 6.00 12.65
CA HIS A 124 9.58 4.58 12.68
C HIS A 124 8.57 3.68 11.96
N ARG A 125 7.45 4.24 11.46
CA ARG A 125 6.39 3.52 10.75
C ARG A 125 5.84 2.36 11.56
N TYR A 126 5.50 2.63 12.82
CA TYR A 126 4.80 1.67 13.66
C TYR A 126 3.34 1.52 13.22
N ILE A 127 2.88 0.28 13.27
CA ILE A 127 1.47 -0.07 13.30
C ILE A 127 1.12 -0.25 14.78
N VAL A 128 -0.02 0.26 15.22
CA VAL A 128 -0.41 0.16 16.63
C VAL A 128 -1.61 -0.75 16.77
N ALA A 129 -1.50 -1.78 17.61
CA ALA A 129 -2.60 -2.63 18.03
C ALA A 129 -3.03 -2.26 19.45
N CYS A 130 -4.19 -1.62 19.57
CA CYS A 130 -4.70 -1.05 20.82
C CYS A 130 -6.19 -1.31 20.94
N GLN A 131 -6.64 -1.64 22.15
CA GLN A 131 -8.05 -1.86 22.43
C GLN A 131 -8.74 -0.58 22.91
N ASP A 132 -8.07 0.22 23.75
CA ASP A 132 -8.58 1.49 24.21
C ASP A 132 -8.98 2.43 23.05
N SER A 133 -10.13 3.09 23.23
CA SER A 133 -10.71 4.02 22.27
C SER A 133 -10.12 5.42 22.39
N GLY A 134 -9.65 5.82 23.57
CA GLY A 134 -9.01 7.12 23.83
C GLY A 134 -7.69 7.24 23.07
N LEU A 135 -6.81 6.26 23.26
CA LEU A 135 -5.53 6.14 22.57
C LEU A 135 -5.70 6.10 21.05
N ARG A 136 -6.66 5.31 20.54
CA ARG A 136 -6.96 5.26 19.11
C ARG A 136 -7.38 6.62 18.55
N LYS A 137 -8.26 7.36 19.24
CA LYS A 137 -8.65 8.71 18.82
C LYS A 137 -7.45 9.65 18.70
N LYS A 138 -6.56 9.62 19.69
CA LYS A 138 -5.37 10.47 19.69
C LYS A 138 -4.35 10.02 18.63
N LEU A 139 -4.17 8.72 18.39
CA LEU A 139 -3.28 8.21 17.33
C LEU A 139 -3.81 8.49 15.92
N ARG A 140 -5.12 8.57 15.71
CA ARG A 140 -5.68 9.05 14.43
C ARG A 140 -5.32 10.51 14.12
N ALA A 141 -5.03 11.29 15.16
CA ALA A 141 -4.58 12.67 14.99
C ALA A 141 -3.14 12.74 14.46
N VAL A 142 -2.39 11.63 14.48
CA VAL A 142 -1.06 11.51 13.87
C VAL A 142 -1.21 10.86 12.49
N PRO A 143 -0.80 11.52 11.40
CA PRO A 143 -0.84 10.93 10.07
C PRO A 143 0.12 9.72 9.94
N GLY A 144 -0.33 8.71 9.20
CA GLY A 144 0.51 7.54 8.87
C GLY A 144 0.61 6.50 9.98
N VAL A 145 -0.40 6.39 10.85
CA VAL A 145 -0.47 5.34 11.89
C VAL A 145 -1.64 4.39 11.59
N PRO A 146 -1.37 3.20 11.04
CA PRO A 146 -2.39 2.17 10.92
C PRO A 146 -2.76 1.62 12.30
N LEU A 147 -4.07 1.51 12.57
CA LEU A 147 -4.62 1.04 13.83
C LEU A 147 -5.28 -0.32 13.69
N VAL A 148 -5.04 -1.21 14.66
CA VAL A 148 -5.61 -2.54 14.74
C VAL A 148 -6.24 -2.73 16.11
N TYR A 149 -7.40 -3.37 16.18
CA TYR A 149 -8.08 -3.68 17.44
C TYR A 149 -8.81 -5.03 17.33
N VAL A 150 -9.26 -5.58 18.46
CA VAL A 150 -9.97 -6.86 18.50
C VAL A 150 -11.44 -6.63 18.86
N GLN A 151 -12.34 -7.28 18.12
CA GLN A 151 -13.76 -7.24 18.39
C GLN A 151 -14.36 -8.64 18.22
N ARG A 152 -14.92 -9.20 19.29
CA ARG A 152 -15.59 -10.53 19.31
C ARG A 152 -14.76 -11.61 18.58
N SER A 153 -13.52 -11.82 19.02
CA SER A 153 -12.60 -12.81 18.43
C SER A 153 -12.24 -12.56 16.96
N VAL A 154 -12.26 -11.32 16.48
CA VAL A 154 -11.77 -10.94 15.16
C VAL A 154 -10.87 -9.72 15.29
N MET A 155 -9.67 -9.80 14.71
CA MET A 155 -8.77 -8.66 14.58
C MET A 155 -9.17 -7.82 13.36
N VAL A 156 -9.36 -6.53 13.59
CA VAL A 156 -9.90 -5.56 12.63
C VAL A 156 -8.90 -4.42 12.49
N MET A 157 -8.54 -4.12 11.26
CA MET A 157 -7.80 -2.90 10.92
C MET A 157 -8.80 -1.76 10.68
N GLU A 158 -8.55 -0.61 11.30
CA GLU A 158 -9.34 0.59 11.13
C GLU A 158 -9.07 1.23 9.76
N PRO A 159 -10.06 1.87 9.10
CA PRO A 159 -9.80 2.70 7.92
C PRO A 159 -8.80 3.84 8.22
N MET A 160 -8.28 4.48 7.17
CA MET A 160 -7.38 5.63 7.34
C MET A 160 -8.08 6.74 8.12
N GLY A 161 -7.35 7.39 9.03
CA GLY A 161 -7.84 8.59 9.69
C GLY A 161 -7.84 9.78 8.75
N GLN A 162 -8.73 10.76 8.98
CA GLN A 162 -8.90 11.95 8.12
C GLN A 162 -7.58 12.66 7.81
N LYS A 163 -6.74 12.92 8.83
CA LYS A 163 -5.43 13.56 8.62
C LYS A 163 -4.47 12.74 7.77
N SER A 164 -4.53 11.41 7.86
CA SER A 164 -3.72 10.53 6.99
C SER A 164 -4.21 10.55 5.56
N GLU A 165 -5.52 10.70 5.36
CA GLU A 165 -6.14 10.85 4.03
C GLU A 165 -5.77 12.20 3.41
N GLU A 166 -5.86 13.30 4.16
CA GLU A 166 -5.46 14.64 3.70
C GLU A 166 -4.00 14.68 3.21
N VAL A 167 -3.07 14.12 4.00
CA VAL A 167 -1.65 14.05 3.60
C VAL A 167 -1.48 13.22 2.32
N LYS A 168 -2.21 12.10 2.21
CA LYS A 168 -2.15 11.25 1.03
C LYS A 168 -2.73 11.98 -0.20
N GLU A 169 -3.87 12.64 -0.07
CA GLU A 169 -4.49 13.41 -1.15
C GLU A 169 -3.59 14.56 -1.60
N GLY A 170 -2.91 15.25 -0.67
CA GLY A 170 -1.88 16.24 -0.99
C GLY A 170 -0.73 15.63 -1.81
N LEU A 171 -0.17 14.51 -1.36
CA LEU A 171 0.90 13.81 -2.10
C LEU A 171 0.46 13.30 -3.47
N GLU A 172 -0.79 12.85 -3.60
CA GLU A 172 -1.37 12.43 -4.88
C GLU A 172 -1.60 13.64 -5.81
N ALA A 173 -2.15 14.73 -5.30
CA ALA A 173 -2.35 15.97 -6.04
C ALA A 173 -1.02 16.56 -6.53
N ASP A 174 0.04 16.51 -5.72
CA ASP A 174 1.38 16.96 -6.10
C ASP A 174 1.97 16.12 -7.22
N LYS A 175 1.82 14.79 -7.15
CA LYS A 175 2.25 13.88 -8.22
C LYS A 175 1.47 14.11 -9.51
N VAL A 176 0.15 14.31 -9.41
CA VAL A 176 -0.69 14.63 -10.58
C VAL A 176 -0.29 15.98 -11.17
N ARG A 177 -0.10 17.02 -10.34
CA ARG A 177 0.35 18.35 -10.78
C ARG A 177 1.72 18.30 -11.43
N ALA A 178 2.67 17.54 -10.87
CA ALA A 178 3.97 17.32 -11.46
C ALA A 178 3.87 16.59 -12.82
N GLY A 179 3.00 15.59 -12.92
CA GLY A 179 2.69 14.91 -14.18
C GLY A 179 2.10 15.84 -15.25
N VAL A 180 1.18 16.74 -14.87
CA VAL A 180 0.59 17.73 -15.77
C VAL A 180 1.60 18.80 -16.20
N LYS A 181 2.47 19.27 -15.30
CA LYS A 181 3.56 20.19 -15.66
C LYS A 181 4.56 19.55 -16.64
N ARG A 182 4.91 18.28 -16.43
CA ARG A 182 5.71 17.49 -17.41
C ARG A 182 4.99 17.30 -18.74
N GLY A 183 3.65 17.25 -18.75
CA GLY A 183 2.83 17.18 -19.97
C GLY A 183 2.70 18.50 -20.74
N LYS A 184 2.78 19.66 -20.07
CA LYS A 184 2.75 20.98 -20.72
C LYS A 184 4.13 21.52 -21.12
N GLY A 185 5.23 21.01 -20.54
CA GLY A 185 6.61 21.28 -20.97
C GLY A 185 7.22 20.23 -21.90
N GLY A 186 6.55 19.10 -22.12
CA GLY A 186 7.06 17.92 -22.84
C GLY A 186 6.96 17.98 -24.37
N GLY A 187 7.25 19.14 -24.97
CA GLY A 187 7.61 19.23 -26.39
C GLY A 187 9.04 18.77 -26.67
N GLU A 188 9.77 18.32 -25.64
CA GLU A 188 11.12 17.79 -25.78
C GLU A 188 11.07 16.30 -26.12
N LYS A 189 11.52 15.99 -27.34
CA LYS A 189 11.69 14.62 -27.83
C LYS A 189 12.52 13.83 -26.83
N ARG A 190 12.01 12.70 -26.34
CA ARG A 190 12.83 11.68 -25.68
C ARG A 190 13.95 11.27 -26.65
N LYS A 191 15.15 11.86 -26.48
CA LYS A 191 16.37 11.39 -27.14
C LYS A 191 16.87 10.22 -26.29
N ARG A 192 16.71 9.02 -26.81
CA ARG A 192 17.26 7.79 -26.21
C ARG A 192 18.68 7.64 -26.73
N GLU A 193 19.65 8.18 -26.02
CA GLU A 193 21.09 7.86 -26.11
C GLU A 193 21.59 8.14 -24.68
N GLY A 194 22.11 7.20 -23.89
CA GLY A 194 23.18 6.26 -24.24
C GLY A 194 24.47 6.87 -23.73
N SER A 195 24.93 6.39 -22.56
CA SER A 195 26.29 6.46 -22.01
C SER A 195 26.94 7.83 -21.80
N GLU A 196 27.10 8.22 -20.53
CA GLU A 196 28.40 8.39 -19.83
C GLU A 196 28.26 9.40 -18.67
N ASP A 197 28.53 8.88 -17.48
CA ASP A 197 28.83 9.63 -16.27
C ASP A 197 30.04 10.54 -16.51
N LEU A 198 30.03 11.75 -15.95
CA LEU A 198 31.08 12.30 -15.08
C LEU A 198 30.70 13.73 -14.67
N ASP A 199 30.79 13.94 -13.36
CA ASP A 199 30.56 15.16 -12.58
C ASP A 199 31.45 16.34 -13.00
N GLU A 200 30.95 17.58 -12.87
CA GLU A 200 31.62 18.64 -12.08
C GLU A 200 30.74 19.91 -11.98
N ASP A 201 30.71 20.45 -10.77
CA ASP A 201 29.94 21.58 -10.26
C ASP A 201 30.47 22.96 -10.73
N GLU A 202 29.57 23.96 -10.62
CA GLU A 202 29.70 25.44 -10.50
C GLU A 202 31.09 26.10 -10.67
N VAL A 203 31.20 27.22 -11.42
CA VAL A 203 31.02 28.62 -10.95
C VAL A 203 30.98 29.65 -12.11
N ASP A 204 30.24 30.74 -11.90
CA ASP A 204 30.18 32.02 -12.65
C ASP A 204 31.52 32.79 -12.76
N GLU A 205 31.71 33.57 -13.84
CA GLU A 205 31.98 35.03 -13.83
C GLU A 205 32.26 35.60 -15.25
N ASP A 206 32.05 36.92 -15.36
CA ASP A 206 31.70 37.76 -16.51
C ASP A 206 32.80 38.18 -17.53
N VAL A 207 32.32 38.84 -18.60
CA VAL A 207 32.87 40.05 -19.29
C VAL A 207 33.26 39.92 -20.79
N ASP A 208 32.42 40.59 -21.59
CA ASP A 208 32.59 41.37 -22.84
C ASP A 208 33.51 40.94 -24.01
N GLY A 209 32.94 41.00 -25.22
CA GLY A 209 33.74 41.10 -26.45
C GLY A 209 33.04 40.80 -27.79
N GLU A 210 32.44 41.83 -28.39
CA GLU A 210 32.31 42.11 -29.83
C GLU A 210 31.34 41.31 -30.75
N VAL A 211 30.61 42.12 -31.51
CA VAL A 211 29.56 41.79 -32.48
C VAL A 211 30.15 41.30 -33.80
N LYS A 212 29.72 40.12 -34.27
CA LYS A 212 29.67 39.78 -35.70
C LYS A 212 28.31 39.20 -36.06
N VAL A 213 27.59 39.96 -36.88
CA VAL A 213 26.33 39.56 -37.52
C VAL A 213 26.65 38.61 -38.66
N GLU A 214 26.23 37.34 -38.54
CA GLU A 214 26.12 36.41 -39.67
C GLU A 214 24.69 35.89 -39.83
N GLU A 215 24.23 35.88 -41.08
CA GLU A 215 22.86 35.64 -41.52
C GLU A 215 22.32 34.23 -41.21
N PRO A 216 21.00 34.07 -40.98
CA PRO A 216 20.39 32.79 -40.69
C PRO A 216 20.32 31.90 -41.95
N LYS A 217 21.03 30.77 -41.94
CA LYS A 217 20.92 29.73 -42.98
C LYS A 217 19.49 29.21 -43.09
N LYS A 218 18.90 29.33 -44.29
CA LYS A 218 17.53 28.96 -44.64
C LYS A 218 17.20 27.52 -44.23
N LYS A 219 16.17 27.35 -43.40
CA LYS A 219 15.52 26.06 -43.11
C LYS A 219 15.00 25.45 -44.42
N ARG A 220 15.41 24.21 -44.73
CA ARG A 220 14.86 23.45 -45.86
C ARG A 220 13.33 23.39 -45.72
N LYS A 221 12.61 23.82 -46.76
CA LYS A 221 11.15 23.76 -46.80
C LYS A 221 10.71 22.31 -46.63
N ARG A 222 10.04 22.04 -45.51
CA ARG A 222 9.40 20.75 -45.21
C ARG A 222 8.25 20.63 -46.21
N GLY A 223 8.35 19.69 -47.16
CA GLY A 223 7.25 19.37 -48.08
C GLY A 223 5.97 19.01 -47.31
N PRO A 224 4.81 18.95 -47.99
CA PRO A 224 3.54 18.64 -47.35
C PRO A 224 3.67 17.38 -46.50
N LYS A 225 3.12 17.43 -45.28
CA LYS A 225 3.23 16.35 -44.27
C LYS A 225 2.62 15.06 -44.84
N ALA A 226 3.46 14.20 -45.42
CA ALA A 226 3.08 12.83 -45.71
C ALA A 226 2.70 12.14 -44.39
N PRO A 227 1.69 11.25 -44.39
CA PRO A 227 1.35 10.47 -43.20
C PRO A 227 2.58 9.72 -42.70
N ASN A 228 2.71 9.63 -41.37
CA ASN A 228 3.80 8.93 -40.70
C ASN A 228 3.99 7.53 -41.33
N PRO A 229 5.19 7.15 -41.78
CA PRO A 229 5.43 5.89 -42.50
C PRO A 229 5.12 4.62 -41.69
N LEU A 230 4.83 4.75 -40.39
CA LEU A 230 4.30 3.66 -39.53
C LEU A 230 2.76 3.53 -39.54
N SER A 231 2.04 4.53 -40.06
CA SER A 231 0.56 4.52 -40.18
C SER A 231 0.07 3.98 -41.53
N VAL A 232 0.97 3.74 -42.49
CA VAL A 232 0.64 3.01 -43.71
C VAL A 232 1.14 1.58 -43.52
N LYS A 233 0.22 0.65 -43.19
CA LYS A 233 0.55 -0.78 -43.21
C LYS A 233 1.15 -1.09 -44.58
N LYS A 234 2.41 -1.54 -44.61
CA LYS A 234 3.01 -2.08 -45.83
C LYS A 234 2.05 -3.12 -46.41
N THR A 235 1.70 -2.98 -47.67
CA THR A 235 1.00 -4.01 -48.42
C THR A 235 1.95 -5.19 -48.55
N VAL A 236 1.81 -6.15 -47.64
CA VAL A 236 2.46 -7.45 -47.77
C VAL A 236 1.82 -8.13 -48.96
N LYS A 237 2.60 -8.38 -50.02
CA LYS A 237 2.22 -9.36 -51.04
C LYS A 237 1.97 -10.67 -50.30
N LYS A 238 0.73 -11.17 -50.35
CA LYS A 238 0.40 -12.51 -49.87
C LYS A 238 1.16 -13.50 -50.74
N GLU A 239 2.30 -13.95 -50.27
CA GLU A 239 2.78 -15.29 -50.60
C GLU A 239 1.91 -16.29 -49.84
N ASP A 240 1.38 -17.25 -50.58
CA ASP A 240 0.46 -18.26 -50.11
C ASP A 240 1.22 -19.25 -49.22
N GLN A 241 1.23 -19.02 -47.91
CA GLN A 241 1.65 -20.01 -46.92
C GLN A 241 0.46 -20.35 -46.03
N ARG A 242 -0.46 -21.15 -46.58
CA ARG A 242 -1.40 -21.96 -45.78
C ARG A 242 -0.62 -23.10 -45.12
N GLY A 243 -0.05 -22.85 -43.94
CA GLY A 243 0.19 -23.92 -42.98
C GLY A 243 -1.15 -24.50 -42.50
N PRO A 244 -1.26 -25.82 -42.22
CA PRO A 244 -2.53 -26.42 -41.85
C PRO A 244 -2.98 -25.90 -40.48
N LYS A 245 -4.14 -25.24 -40.45
CA LYS A 245 -4.86 -25.01 -39.20
C LYS A 245 -5.28 -26.38 -38.67
N ALA A 246 -4.80 -26.75 -37.48
CA ALA A 246 -5.32 -27.91 -36.77
C ALA A 246 -6.84 -27.72 -36.59
N ALA A 247 -7.63 -28.57 -37.23
CA ALA A 247 -9.06 -28.62 -37.04
C ALA A 247 -9.36 -29.02 -35.59
N MET A 248 -10.26 -28.30 -34.93
CA MET A 248 -10.80 -28.72 -33.63
C MET A 248 -11.52 -30.06 -33.85
N PRO A 249 -11.34 -31.07 -32.97
CA PRO A 249 -11.96 -32.37 -33.18
C PRO A 249 -13.49 -32.24 -33.23
N ASP A 250 -14.14 -32.85 -34.23
CA ASP A 250 -15.59 -32.81 -34.53
C ASP A 250 -16.50 -33.01 -33.30
N ARG A 251 -15.99 -33.74 -32.30
CA ARG A 251 -16.68 -34.01 -31.04
C ARG A 251 -16.91 -32.74 -30.21
N ILE A 252 -15.93 -31.82 -30.19
CA ILE A 252 -16.02 -30.54 -29.47
C ILE A 252 -16.99 -29.60 -30.19
N GLU A 253 -16.97 -29.59 -31.52
CA GLU A 253 -17.86 -28.73 -32.31
C GLU A 253 -19.33 -29.16 -32.20
N LYS A 254 -19.60 -30.48 -32.18
CA LYS A 254 -20.95 -31.02 -31.88
C LYS A 254 -21.42 -30.68 -30.47
N GLN A 255 -20.55 -30.73 -29.46
CA GLN A 255 -20.91 -30.37 -28.08
C GLN A 255 -21.26 -28.88 -27.96
N ILE A 256 -20.49 -27.99 -28.60
CA ILE A 256 -20.77 -26.54 -28.59
C ILE A 256 -22.10 -26.23 -29.29
N ARG A 257 -22.41 -26.95 -30.37
CA ARG A 257 -23.67 -26.77 -31.11
C ARG A 257 -24.88 -27.27 -30.29
N ALA A 258 -24.75 -28.43 -29.64
CA ALA A 258 -25.79 -28.96 -28.75
C ALA A 258 -26.07 -28.01 -27.57
N ALA A 259 -25.03 -27.51 -26.90
CA ALA A 259 -25.18 -26.56 -25.79
C ALA A 259 -25.86 -25.24 -26.22
N ARG A 260 -25.61 -24.78 -27.46
CA ARG A 260 -26.29 -23.59 -28.01
C ARG A 260 -27.76 -23.83 -28.33
N GLU A 261 -28.14 -25.03 -28.77
CA GLU A 261 -29.55 -25.36 -29.01
C GLU A 261 -30.32 -25.56 -27.71
N GLU A 262 -29.70 -26.17 -26.70
CA GLU A 262 -30.28 -26.34 -25.38
C GLU A 262 -30.54 -24.99 -24.70
N ALA A 263 -29.57 -24.07 -24.73
CA ALA A 263 -29.74 -22.72 -24.22
C ALA A 263 -30.84 -21.93 -24.95
N LYS A 264 -31.05 -22.17 -26.24
CA LYS A 264 -32.16 -21.57 -27.01
C LYS A 264 -33.51 -22.16 -26.59
N ARG A 265 -33.61 -23.48 -26.38
CA ARG A 265 -34.83 -24.15 -25.92
C ARG A 265 -35.21 -23.71 -24.51
N GLU A 266 -34.25 -23.62 -23.60
CA GLU A 266 -34.50 -23.15 -22.23
C GLU A 266 -34.98 -21.69 -22.22
N LYS A 267 -34.40 -20.83 -23.08
CA LYS A 267 -34.86 -19.44 -23.22
C LYS A 267 -36.28 -19.35 -23.80
N ALA A 268 -36.65 -20.23 -24.73
CA ALA A 268 -38.00 -20.29 -25.29
C ALA A 268 -39.04 -20.82 -24.28
N GLN A 269 -38.68 -21.82 -23.47
CA GLN A 269 -39.54 -22.34 -22.40
C GLN A 269 -39.78 -21.31 -21.30
N ARG A 270 -38.76 -20.53 -20.91
CA ARG A 270 -38.92 -19.41 -19.98
C ARG A 270 -39.80 -18.29 -20.53
N ALA A 271 -39.84 -18.10 -21.84
CA ALA A 271 -40.72 -17.11 -22.48
C ALA A 271 -42.19 -17.57 -22.53
N ASN A 272 -42.44 -18.88 -22.65
CA ASN A 272 -43.80 -19.44 -22.70
C ASN A 272 -44.41 -19.75 -21.32
N GLY A 273 -43.62 -19.81 -20.25
CA GLY A 273 -44.11 -20.02 -18.88
C GLY A 273 -44.42 -18.74 -18.09
N ALA A 274 -44.41 -17.57 -18.76
CA ALA A 274 -44.68 -16.26 -18.15
C ALA A 274 -46.00 -15.64 -18.65
N ALA A 275 -46.92 -16.45 -19.19
CA ALA A 275 -48.27 -16.09 -19.58
C ALA A 275 -49.28 -16.94 -18.79
#